data_AF-A0A2S4UBU6-F1
#
_entry.id   AF-A0A2S4UBU6-F1
#
_cell.length_a   1.000
_cell.length_b   1.000
_cell.length_c   1.000
_cell.angle_alpha   90.00
_cell.angle_beta   90.00
_cell.angle_gamma   90.00
#
_symmetry.space_group_name_H-M   'P 1'
#
loop_
_entity.id
_entity.type
_entity.pdbx_description
1 polymer ?
#
loop_
_entity_poly.entity_id
_entity_poly.type
_entity_poly.pdbx_seq_one_letter_code
_entity_poly.pdbx_strand_id
1 'polypeptide(L)'
;MCIKNTPHISDLSEKLLYIGKVISTFDLEPKRYITAFLQSSHKQIVMNRRLWGADIGWRSTLEVLNSIKYLVCKTKAGQSRWKNYILLEASTLFLLLISDFVLTALYHTDI
;
A
#
# COMPACT_ATOMS: atom_id res chain seq x y z
N MET A 1 -14.74 12.15 15.53
CA MET A 1 -16.15 11.74 15.37
C MET A 1 -16.31 10.35 15.92
N CYS A 2 -17.24 10.13 16.86
CA CYS A 2 -17.68 8.79 17.24
C CYS A 2 -18.82 8.40 16.30
N ILE A 3 -18.72 7.24 15.66
CA ILE A 3 -19.88 6.67 14.96
C ILE A 3 -20.83 6.17 16.05
N LYS A 4 -21.83 6.98 16.39
CA LYS A 4 -22.91 6.55 17.28
C LYS A 4 -23.86 5.68 16.44
N ASN A 5 -24.24 4.51 16.94
CA ASN A 5 -25.14 3.53 16.31
C ASN A 5 -24.56 2.76 15.11
N THR A 6 -23.37 2.17 15.25
CA THR A 6 -22.89 1.17 14.29
C THR A 6 -23.83 -0.04 14.31
N PRO A 7 -24.35 -0.50 13.16
CA PRO A 7 -25.18 -1.70 13.11
C PRO A 7 -24.37 -2.92 13.60
N HIS A 8 -25.01 -3.80 14.38
CA HIS A 8 -24.39 -5.06 14.78
C HIS A 8 -24.44 -6.03 13.60
N ILE A 9 -23.31 -6.14 12.90
CA ILE A 9 -23.13 -7.02 11.75
C ILE A 9 -22.12 -8.10 12.16
N SER A 10 -22.49 -9.38 12.10
CA SER A 10 -21.59 -10.49 12.43
C SER A 10 -20.79 -10.98 11.23
N ASP A 11 -21.42 -11.03 10.05
CA ASP A 11 -20.80 -11.52 8.82
C ASP A 11 -19.75 -10.54 8.25
N LEU A 12 -18.64 -11.09 7.76
CA LEU A 12 -17.55 -10.29 7.19
C LEU A 12 -17.97 -9.62 5.87
N SER A 13 -18.69 -10.34 5.02
CA SER A 13 -19.11 -9.81 3.71
C SER A 13 -20.08 -8.66 3.89
N GLU A 14 -21.03 -8.78 4.83
CA GLU A 14 -21.94 -7.69 5.21
C GLU A 14 -21.19 -6.47 5.76
N LYS A 15 -20.14 -6.66 6.57
CA LYS A 15 -19.27 -5.55 7.03
C LYS A 15 -18.60 -4.85 5.85
N LEU A 16 -18.04 -5.61 4.91
CA LEU A 16 -17.36 -5.07 3.73
C LEU A 16 -18.33 -4.28 2.84
N LEU A 17 -19.55 -4.82 2.62
CA LEU A 17 -20.60 -4.13 1.87
C LEU A 17 -21.04 -2.84 2.55
N TYR A 18 -21.21 -2.86 3.88
CA TYR A 18 -21.56 -1.68 4.65
C TYR A 18 -20.47 -0.60 4.57
N ILE A 19 -19.20 -0.96 4.78
CA ILE A 19 -18.07 -0.02 4.66
C ILE A 19 -17.99 0.55 3.24
N GLY A 20 -18.18 -0.28 2.22
CA GLY A 20 -18.25 0.17 0.83
C GLY A 20 -19.35 1.21 0.61
N LYS A 21 -20.53 0.99 1.19
CA LYS A 21 -21.63 1.95 1.15
C LYS A 21 -21.26 3.26 1.85
N VAL A 22 -20.66 3.20 3.04
CA VAL A 22 -20.20 4.40 3.77
C VAL A 22 -19.17 5.19 2.94
N ILE A 23 -18.16 4.53 2.37
CA ILE A 23 -17.18 5.17 1.50
C ILE A 23 -17.88 5.88 0.32
N SER A 24 -18.85 5.21 -0.30
CA SER A 24 -19.60 5.79 -1.43
C SER A 24 -20.44 7.01 -1.03
N THR A 25 -20.91 7.12 0.21
CA THR A 25 -21.66 8.30 0.67
C THR A 25 -20.81 9.57 0.78
N PHE A 26 -19.48 9.44 0.72
CA PHE A 26 -18.54 10.56 0.66
C PHE A 26 -17.98 10.79 -0.76
N ASP A 27 -18.62 10.28 -1.80
CA ASP A 27 -18.17 10.36 -3.20
C ASP A 27 -16.76 9.78 -3.43
N LEU A 28 -16.41 8.78 -2.63
CA LEU A 28 -15.18 8.01 -2.77
C LEU A 28 -15.50 6.61 -3.30
N GLU A 29 -14.54 6.05 -4.02
CA GLU A 29 -14.51 4.62 -4.34
C GLU A 29 -13.34 3.94 -3.59
N PRO A 30 -13.37 2.61 -3.40
CA PRO A 30 -12.41 1.90 -2.56
C PRO A 30 -10.93 2.19 -2.86
N LYS A 31 -10.51 2.27 -4.13
CA LYS A 31 -9.11 2.55 -4.48
C LYS A 31 -8.73 4.00 -4.15
N ARG A 32 -9.60 4.97 -4.43
CA ARG A 32 -9.41 6.38 -4.05
C ARG A 32 -9.31 6.54 -2.54
N TYR A 33 -10.16 5.86 -1.78
CA TYR A 33 -10.07 5.84 -0.32
C TYR A 33 -8.73 5.27 0.16
N ILE A 34 -8.36 4.06 -0.30
CA ILE A 34 -7.11 3.40 0.10
C ILE A 34 -5.90 4.28 -0.26
N THR A 35 -5.88 4.85 -1.46
CA THR A 35 -4.78 5.71 -1.93
C THR A 35 -4.66 6.96 -1.06
N ALA A 36 -5.77 7.68 -0.82
CA ALA A 36 -5.77 8.86 0.04
C ALA A 36 -5.38 8.52 1.49
N PHE A 37 -5.85 7.40 2.03
CA PHE A 37 -5.48 6.91 3.36
C PHE A 37 -3.97 6.64 3.45
N LEU A 38 -3.38 5.99 2.43
CA LEU A 38 -1.95 5.66 2.37
C LEU A 38 -1.04 6.85 2.00
N GLN A 39 -1.58 7.99 1.60
CA GLN A 39 -0.78 9.18 1.24
C GLN A 39 -1.00 10.36 2.19
N SER A 40 -2.04 10.32 3.04
CA SER A 40 -2.36 11.43 3.92
C SER A 40 -1.26 11.76 4.93
N SER A 41 -0.94 13.05 5.07
CA SER A 41 -0.08 13.61 6.11
C SER A 41 -0.83 13.95 7.40
N HIS A 42 -2.16 13.75 7.46
CA HIS A 42 -2.96 14.05 8.64
C HIS A 42 -2.52 13.19 9.83
N LYS A 43 -2.17 13.82 10.96
CA LYS A 43 -1.55 13.18 12.14
C LYS A 43 -2.25 11.89 12.58
N GLN A 44 -3.59 11.91 12.69
CA GLN A 44 -4.34 10.71 13.10
C GLN A 44 -4.30 9.58 12.05
N ILE A 45 -4.29 9.92 10.76
CA ILE A 45 -4.25 8.92 9.68
C ILE A 45 -2.86 8.30 9.61
N VAL A 46 -1.80 9.11 9.75
CA VAL A 46 -0.42 8.64 9.90
C VAL A 46 -0.32 7.66 11.07
N MET A 47 -0.91 7.99 12.22
CA MET A 47 -0.95 7.07 13.37
C MET A 47 -1.72 5.78 13.07
N ASN A 48 -2.81 5.82 12.31
CA ASN A 48 -3.58 4.62 11.95
C ASN A 48 -2.83 3.69 10.99
N ARG A 49 -2.00 4.23 10.11
CA ARG A 49 -1.21 3.45 9.14
C ARG A 49 0.25 3.23 9.53
N ARG A 50 0.66 3.65 10.73
CA ARG A 50 2.06 3.59 11.19
C ARG A 50 2.70 2.20 11.12
N LEU A 51 1.89 1.15 11.27
CA LEU A 51 2.38 -0.23 11.26
C LEU A 51 2.58 -0.79 9.85
N TRP A 52 2.11 -0.12 8.80
CA TRP A 52 2.22 -0.63 7.43
C TRP A 52 3.66 -0.80 6.97
N GLY A 53 4.55 0.11 7.37
CA GLY A 53 5.99 0.06 7.07
C GLY A 53 6.86 -0.32 8.28
N ALA A 54 6.27 -0.69 9.41
CA ALA A 54 7.02 -1.10 10.60
C ALA A 54 7.26 -2.61 10.57
N ASP A 55 8.41 -3.06 11.07
CA ASP A 55 8.79 -4.48 11.07
C ASP A 55 7.71 -5.38 11.67
N ILE A 56 7.11 -4.96 12.79
CA ILE A 56 6.06 -5.71 13.49
C ILE A 56 4.75 -5.84 12.70
N GLY A 57 4.47 -4.90 11.79
CA GLY A 57 3.26 -4.91 10.95
C GLY A 57 3.52 -5.40 9.53
N TRP A 58 4.79 -5.51 9.12
CA TRP A 58 5.19 -5.84 7.76
C TRP A 58 4.60 -7.16 7.26
N ARG A 59 4.53 -8.18 8.12
CA ARG A 59 3.93 -9.48 7.78
C ARG A 59 2.49 -9.34 7.28
N SER A 60 1.65 -8.58 7.99
CA SER A 60 0.26 -8.32 7.56
C SER A 60 0.18 -7.38 6.36
N THR A 61 1.12 -6.44 6.20
CA THR A 61 1.21 -5.63 4.97
C THR A 61 1.47 -6.51 3.75
N LEU A 62 2.35 -7.51 3.88
CA LEU A 62 2.66 -8.44 2.81
C LEU A 62 1.43 -9.29 2.40
N GLU A 63 0.57 -9.65 3.35
CA GLU A 63 -0.71 -10.33 3.05
C GLU A 63 -1.64 -9.47 2.18
N VAL A 64 -1.70 -8.15 2.45
CA VAL A 64 -2.45 -7.19 1.61
C VAL A 64 -1.85 -7.09 0.22
N LEU A 65 -0.52 -6.93 0.11
CA LEU A 65 0.17 -6.86 -1.19
C LEU A 65 -0.02 -8.14 -2.02
N ASN A 66 0.02 -9.31 -1.39
CA ASN A 66 -0.23 -10.58 -2.05
C ASN A 66 -1.67 -10.73 -2.52
N SER A 67 -2.64 -10.25 -1.74
CA SER A 67 -4.05 -10.23 -2.13
C SER A 67 -4.29 -9.30 -3.34
N ILE A 68 -3.63 -8.13 -3.37
CA ILE A 68 -3.63 -7.23 -4.53
C ILE A 68 -3.02 -7.93 -5.75
N LYS A 69 -1.82 -8.52 -5.60
CA LYS A 69 -1.13 -9.28 -6.65
C LYS A 69 -2.04 -10.35 -7.24
N TYR A 70 -2.69 -11.14 -6.40
CA TYR A 70 -3.60 -12.20 -6.81
C TYR A 70 -4.74 -11.64 -7.70
N LEU A 71 -5.37 -10.55 -7.28
CA LEU A 71 -6.46 -9.91 -8.04
C LEU A 71 -5.98 -9.35 -9.39
N VAL A 72 -4.86 -8.63 -9.42
CA VAL A 72 -4.38 -8.00 -10.66
C VAL A 72 -3.75 -8.99 -11.64
N CYS A 73 -3.31 -10.17 -11.18
CA CYS A 73 -2.70 -11.21 -12.00
C CYS A 73 -3.70 -12.25 -12.55
N LYS A 74 -5.02 -12.04 -12.41
CA LYS A 74 -6.03 -12.99 -12.91
C LYS A 74 -6.00 -13.21 -14.43
N THR A 75 -5.41 -12.28 -15.20
CA THR A 75 -5.33 -12.37 -16.66
C THR A 75 -3.87 -12.31 -17.13
N LYS A 76 -3.57 -12.83 -18.33
CA LYS A 76 -2.22 -12.74 -18.94
C LYS A 76 -1.73 -11.29 -19.04
N ALA A 77 -2.61 -10.38 -19.48
CA ALA A 77 -2.31 -8.94 -19.54
C ALA A 77 -2.05 -8.36 -18.13
N GLY A 78 -2.83 -8.77 -17.13
CA GLY A 78 -2.62 -8.42 -15.73
C GLY A 78 -1.26 -8.88 -15.19
N GLN A 79 -0.88 -10.13 -15.47
CA GLN A 79 0.43 -10.68 -15.10
C GLN A 79 1.58 -9.91 -15.77
N SER A 80 1.45 -9.54 -17.05
CA SER A 80 2.44 -8.72 -17.74
C SER A 80 2.59 -7.34 -17.09
N ARG A 81 1.48 -6.66 -16.78
CA ARG A 81 1.50 -5.38 -16.04
C ARG A 81 2.18 -5.51 -14.67
N TRP A 82 1.88 -6.57 -13.92
CA TRP A 82 2.53 -6.83 -12.63
C TRP A 82 4.03 -7.06 -12.78
N LYS A 83 4.46 -7.89 -13.74
CA LYS A 83 5.88 -8.15 -14.00
C LYS A 83 6.63 -6.87 -14.35
N ASN A 84 6.06 -6.04 -15.23
CA ASN A 84 6.66 -4.76 -15.60
C ASN A 84 6.77 -3.81 -14.41
N TYR A 85 5.73 -3.76 -13.55
CA TYR A 85 5.77 -2.97 -12.32
C TYR A 85 6.90 -3.42 -11.38
N ILE A 86 6.99 -4.73 -11.07
CA ILE A 86 8.05 -5.26 -10.20
C ILE A 86 9.44 -5.07 -10.81
N LEU A 87 9.60 -5.23 -12.13
CA LEU A 87 10.87 -5.00 -12.81
C LEU A 87 11.30 -3.53 -12.68
N LEU A 88 10.37 -2.58 -12.80
CA LEU A 88 10.65 -1.16 -12.63
C LEU A 88 11.09 -0.83 -11.19
N GLU A 89 10.39 -1.36 -10.19
CA GLU A 89 10.76 -1.19 -8.77
C GLU A 89 12.16 -1.78 -8.48
N ALA A 90 12.42 -3.00 -8.96
CA ALA A 90 13.73 -3.66 -8.78
C ALA A 90 14.87 -2.90 -9.48
N SER A 91 14.62 -2.39 -10.69
CA SER A 91 15.60 -1.59 -11.43
C SER A 91 15.92 -0.27 -10.72
N THR A 92 14.90 0.37 -10.13
CA THR A 92 15.05 1.60 -9.35
C THR A 92 15.94 1.36 -8.12
N LEU A 93 15.68 0.28 -7.38
CA LEU A 93 16.52 -0.10 -6.23
C LEU A 93 17.97 -0.39 -6.64
N PHE A 94 18.18 -1.09 -7.75
CA PHE A 94 19.52 -1.39 -8.26
C PHE A 94 20.31 -0.13 -8.63
N LEU A 95 19.67 0.85 -9.28
CA LEU A 95 20.31 2.12 -9.63
C LEU A 95 20.69 2.93 -8.39
N LEU A 96 19.84 2.96 -7.36
CA LEU A 96 20.14 3.61 -6.09
C LEU A 96 21.39 3.00 -5.44
N LEU A 97 21.47 1.66 -5.38
CA LEU A 97 22.62 0.95 -4.83
C LEU A 97 23.93 1.24 -5.60
N ILE A 98 23.88 1.29 -6.94
CA ILE A 98 25.05 1.67 -7.75
C ILE A 98 25.44 3.11 -7.45
N SER A 99 24.48 4.03 -7.37
CA SER A 99 24.77 5.43 -7.11
C SER A 99 25.44 5.60 -5.74
N ASP A 100 24.96 4.93 -4.70
CA ASP A 100 25.56 4.96 -3.37
C ASP A 100 26.98 4.38 -3.38
N PHE A 101 27.21 3.28 -4.11
CA PHE A 101 28.54 2.67 -4.26
C PHE A 101 29.53 3.59 -4.98
N VAL A 102 29.14 4.17 -6.13
CA VAL A 102 29.98 5.09 -6.90
C VAL A 102 30.27 6.35 -6.08
N LEU A 103 29.27 6.89 -5.37
CA LEU A 103 29.44 8.04 -4.51
C LEU A 103 30.45 7.74 -3.39
N THR A 104 30.30 6.60 -2.72
CA THR A 104 31.21 6.14 -1.66
C THR A 104 32.63 5.95 -2.19
N ALA A 105 32.80 5.38 -3.39
CA ALA A 105 34.10 5.18 -4.01
C ALA A 105 34.80 6.50 -4.37
N LEU A 106 34.05 7.49 -4.90
CA LEU A 106 34.59 8.82 -5.24
C LEU A 106 35.00 9.61 -3.99
N TYR A 107 34.18 9.60 -2.93
CA TYR A 107 34.50 10.31 -1.68
C TYR A 107 35.61 9.66 -0.85
N HIS A 108 35.94 8.38 -1.09
CA HIS A 108 37.08 7.72 -0.45
C HIS A 108 38.39 7.83 -1.24
N THR A 109 38.36 8.30 -2.49
CA THR A 109 39.58 8.58 -3.29
C THR A 109 40.12 10.00 -3.13
N ASP A 110 39.44 10.87 -2.37
CA ASP A 110 39.84 12.25 -2.09
C ASP A 110 40.55 12.44 -0.72
N ILE A 111 41.22 11.39 -0.19
CA ILE A 111 42.10 11.46 0.99
C ILE A 111 43.54 11.09 0.58
#